data_AF-A0A1M5EGB2-F1
#
_entry.id   AF-A0A1M5EGB2-F1
#
_cell.length_a   1.000
_cell.length_b   1.000
_cell.length_c   1.000
_cell.angle_alpha   90.00
_cell.angle_beta   90.00
_cell.angle_gamma   90.00
#
_symmetry.space_group_name_H-M   'P 1'
#
loop_
_entity.id
_entity.type
_entity.pdbx_description
1 polymer ?
#
loop_
_entity_poly.entity_id
_entity_poly.type
_entity_poly.pdbx_seq_one_letter_code
_entity_poly.pdbx_strand_id
1 'polypeptide(L)'
;MGSCSDYRYRGLICRLFGYAASKDKYGQLHLATCKIIKEGQQENYNTAEEAISKGLYVPVFTDYYMQLSQIDNRLATTLLPINQALAPAIEEVLHYYAYRPLPNGLGKSA
;
A
#
# COMPACT_ATOMS: atom_id res chain seq x y z
N MET A 1 0.63 -11.04 -1.14
CA MET A 1 1.03 -10.15 -0.02
C MET A 1 1.20 -10.99 1.24
N GLY A 2 2.33 -10.91 1.94
CA GLY A 2 2.51 -11.73 3.16
C GLY A 2 3.94 -12.17 3.49
N SER A 3 4.92 -11.91 2.62
CA SER A 3 6.30 -12.35 2.78
C SER A 3 7.22 -11.39 3.53
N CYS A 4 6.68 -10.34 4.16
CA CYS A 4 7.49 -9.42 4.96
C CYS A 4 8.01 -10.15 6.20
N SER A 5 9.34 -10.28 6.29
CA SER A 5 10.04 -10.88 7.44
C SER A 5 10.24 -9.89 8.59
N ASP A 6 10.19 -8.59 8.31
CA ASP A 6 10.38 -7.53 9.31
C ASP A 6 9.04 -7.00 9.84
N TYR A 7 8.51 -7.71 10.84
CA TYR A 7 7.23 -7.36 11.46
C TYR A 7 7.28 -6.07 12.29
N ARG A 8 8.47 -5.67 12.78
CA ARG A 8 8.62 -4.49 13.64
C ARG A 8 8.35 -3.21 12.88
N TYR A 9 8.83 -3.09 11.64
CA TYR A 9 8.69 -1.87 10.84
C TYR A 9 7.58 -1.96 9.78
N ARG A 10 6.84 -3.07 9.70
CA ARG A 10 5.84 -3.29 8.64
C ARG A 10 4.74 -2.24 8.60
N GLY A 11 4.28 -1.74 9.75
CA GLY A 11 3.27 -0.67 9.81
C GLY A 11 3.77 0.65 9.22
N LEU A 12 5.08 0.91 9.26
CA LEU A 12 5.69 2.08 8.63
C LEU A 12 5.85 1.90 7.11
N ILE A 13 6.13 0.67 6.68
CA ILE A 13 6.38 0.33 5.27
C ILE A 13 5.07 0.23 4.49
N CYS A 14 4.08 -0.47 5.03
CA CYS A 14 2.82 -0.72 4.36
C CYS A 14 1.75 0.20 4.94
N ARG A 15 1.43 1.28 4.21
CA ARG A 15 0.46 2.28 4.63
C ARG A 15 -0.95 1.73 4.88
N LEU A 16 -1.30 0.61 4.24
CA LEU A 16 -2.61 -0.07 4.35
C LEU A 16 -2.59 -1.23 5.37
N PHE A 17 -1.49 -1.39 6.10
CA PHE A 17 -1.33 -2.50 7.03
C PHE A 17 -2.30 -2.39 8.22
N GLY A 18 -3.03 -3.48 8.48
CA GLY A 18 -3.83 -3.62 9.70
C GLY A 18 -5.24 -3.02 9.64
N TYR A 19 -5.64 -2.37 8.54
CA TYR A 19 -7.00 -1.84 8.37
C TYR A 19 -7.59 -2.01 6.97
N ALA A 20 -6.82 -2.54 6.01
CA ALA A 20 -7.32 -2.86 4.68
C ALA A 20 -7.77 -4.33 4.58
N ALA A 21 -8.62 -4.61 3.59
CA ALA A 21 -9.13 -5.93 3.26
C ALA A 21 -8.66 -6.38 1.87
N SER A 22 -8.69 -7.70 1.66
CA SER A 22 -8.54 -8.34 0.35
C SER A 22 -9.82 -9.06 -0.05
N LYS A 23 -10.16 -9.00 -1.33
CA LYS A 23 -11.27 -9.77 -1.91
C LYS A 23 -10.79 -11.20 -2.20
N ASP A 24 -11.59 -12.18 -1.81
CA ASP A 24 -11.40 -13.56 -2.26
C ASP A 24 -12.01 -13.79 -3.65
N LYS A 25 -11.88 -15.02 -4.16
CA LYS A 25 -12.43 -15.42 -5.47
C LYS A 25 -13.97 -15.41 -5.55
N TYR A 26 -14.64 -15.38 -4.41
CA TYR A 26 -16.11 -15.29 -4.29
C TYR A 26 -16.58 -13.86 -4.02
N GLY A 27 -15.66 -12.89 -3.94
CA GLY A 27 -15.93 -11.49 -3.68
C GLY A 27 -16.09 -11.13 -2.20
N GLN A 28 -15.88 -12.06 -1.27
CA GLN A 28 -15.93 -11.74 0.16
C GLN A 28 -14.66 -10.99 0.59
N LEU A 29 -14.85 -10.01 1.47
CA LEU A 29 -13.77 -9.20 2.03
C LEU A 29 -13.22 -9.88 3.28
N HIS A 30 -11.90 -10.04 3.33
CA HIS A 30 -11.18 -10.56 4.49
C HIS A 30 -10.16 -9.53 4.96
N LEU A 31 -10.08 -9.31 6.26
CA LEU A 31 -9.12 -8.38 6.87
C LEU A 31 -7.68 -8.87 6.62
N ALA A 32 -6.88 -8.01 6.00
CA ALA A 32 -5.53 -8.31 5.59
C ALA A 32 -4.52 -7.86 6.66
N THR A 33 -4.35 -8.72 7.66
CA THR A 33 -3.41 -8.54 8.78
C THR A 33 -2.27 -9.57 8.74
N CYS A 34 -1.26 -9.35 9.57
CA CYS A 34 -0.15 -10.29 9.70
C CYS A 34 -0.50 -11.46 10.64
N LYS A 35 0.27 -12.56 10.54
CA LYS A 35 0.10 -13.75 11.39
C LYS A 35 0.08 -13.42 12.88
N ILE A 36 0.99 -12.54 13.33
CA ILE A 36 1.11 -12.12 14.74
C ILE A 36 -0.18 -11.45 15.23
N ILE A 37 -0.86 -10.64 14.41
CA ILE A 37 -2.13 -9.99 14.80
C ILE A 37 -3.25 -11.04 14.87
N LYS A 38 -3.32 -11.94 13.89
CA LYS A 38 -4.33 -13.01 13.88
C LYS A 38 -4.23 -13.88 15.14
N GLU A 39 -3.03 -14.28 15.51
CA GLU A 39 -2.80 -15.16 16.67
C GLU A 39 -2.83 -14.41 18.01
N GLY A 40 -2.21 -13.23 18.08
CA GLY A 40 -2.05 -12.46 19.31
C GLY A 40 -3.26 -11.60 19.70
N GLN A 41 -4.17 -11.31 18.76
CA GLN A 41 -5.38 -10.52 18.98
C GLN A 41 -6.60 -11.15 18.32
N GLN A 42 -6.79 -12.45 18.52
CA GLN A 42 -7.82 -13.24 17.86
C GLN A 42 -9.24 -12.66 18.05
N GLU A 43 -9.56 -12.17 19.25
CA GLU A 43 -10.88 -11.59 19.54
C GLU A 43 -11.17 -10.32 18.72
N ASN A 44 -10.21 -9.38 18.69
CA ASN A 44 -10.30 -8.17 17.88
C ASN A 44 -10.36 -8.50 16.38
N TYR A 45 -9.56 -9.48 15.94
CA TYR A 45 -9.57 -9.95 14.57
C TYR A 45 -10.93 -10.49 14.15
N ASN A 46 -11.52 -11.38 14.94
CA ASN A 46 -12.84 -11.96 14.67
C ASN A 46 -13.94 -10.90 14.67
N THR A 47 -13.89 -9.97 15.63
CA THR A 47 -14.85 -8.85 15.72
C THR A 47 -14.78 -7.97 14.47
N ALA A 48 -13.57 -7.67 13.98
CA ALA A 48 -13.38 -6.88 12.77
C ALA A 48 -13.86 -7.63 11.52
N GLU A 49 -13.55 -8.92 11.38
CA GLU A 49 -14.06 -9.76 10.28
C GLU A 49 -15.58 -9.83 10.26
N GLU A 50 -16.22 -9.98 11.43
CA GLU A 50 -17.67 -9.99 11.53
C GLU A 50 -18.26 -8.62 11.12
N ALA A 51 -17.67 -7.52 11.58
CA ALA A 51 -18.10 -6.18 11.18
C ALA A 51 -17.96 -5.95 9.67
N ILE A 52 -16.86 -6.40 9.05
CA ILE A 52 -16.66 -6.37 7.59
C ILE A 52 -17.74 -7.17 6.88
N SER A 53 -18.06 -8.38 7.37
CA SER A 53 -19.11 -9.22 6.80
C SER A 53 -20.50 -8.57 6.86
N LYS A 54 -20.74 -7.72 7.88
CA LYS A 54 -21.96 -6.93 8.08
C LYS A 54 -21.98 -5.63 7.27
N GLY A 55 -20.97 -5.36 6.45
CA GLY A 55 -20.93 -4.19 5.56
C GLY A 55 -20.14 -3.00 6.11
N LEU A 56 -19.26 -3.19 7.10
CA LEU A 56 -18.31 -2.16 7.50
C LEU A 56 -17.44 -1.77 6.30
N TYR A 57 -17.37 -0.47 6.02
CA TYR A 57 -16.47 0.04 4.99
C TYR A 57 -15.01 -0.20 5.38
N VAL A 58 -14.27 -0.83 4.49
CA VAL A 58 -12.84 -1.07 4.63
C VAL A 58 -12.11 -0.80 3.30
N PRO A 59 -10.94 -0.14 3.34
CA PRO A 59 -10.08 0.01 2.17
C PRO A 59 -9.71 -1.35 1.56
N VAL A 60 -9.86 -1.50 0.24
CA VAL A 60 -9.49 -2.76 -0.45
C VAL A 60 -8.25 -2.55 -1.29
N PHE A 61 -7.22 -3.38 -1.09
CA PHE A 61 -5.95 -3.26 -1.80
C PHE A 61 -6.09 -3.15 -3.31
N THR A 62 -6.88 -4.03 -3.92
CA THR A 62 -7.10 -4.10 -5.37
C THR A 62 -7.65 -2.79 -5.94
N ASP A 63 -8.51 -2.13 -5.17
CA ASP A 63 -9.22 -0.94 -5.63
C ASP A 63 -8.23 0.25 -5.69
N TYR A 64 -7.33 0.36 -4.71
CA TYR A 64 -6.23 1.33 -4.75
C TYR A 64 -5.21 1.02 -5.84
N TYR A 65 -4.85 -0.24 -6.05
CA TYR A 65 -3.95 -0.60 -7.15
C TYR A 65 -4.56 -0.26 -8.52
N MET A 66 -5.86 -0.47 -8.70
CA MET A 66 -6.56 -0.03 -9.91
C MET A 66 -6.53 1.48 -10.08
N GLN A 67 -6.79 2.25 -9.02
CA GLN A 67 -6.71 3.72 -9.07
C GLN A 67 -5.29 4.18 -9.45
N LEU A 68 -4.25 3.58 -8.87
CA LEU A 68 -2.86 3.89 -9.21
C LEU A 68 -2.55 3.56 -10.68
N SER A 69 -3.05 2.43 -11.20
CA SER A 69 -2.87 2.07 -12.61
C SER A 69 -3.58 3.03 -13.57
N GLN A 70 -4.60 3.76 -13.13
CA GLN A 70 -5.25 4.79 -13.95
C GLN A 70 -4.42 6.09 -14.01
N ILE A 71 -3.52 6.31 -13.06
CA ILE A 71 -2.60 7.44 -13.05
C ILE A 71 -1.40 7.14 -13.96
N ASP A 72 -0.69 6.05 -13.70
CA ASP A 72 0.41 5.56 -14.52
C ASP A 72 0.47 4.04 -14.47
N ASN A 73 0.07 3.38 -15.56
CA ASN A 73 0.02 1.93 -15.63
C ASN A 73 1.41 1.30 -15.48
N ARG A 74 2.44 1.88 -16.12
CA ARG A 74 3.80 1.33 -16.10
C ARG A 74 4.37 1.32 -14.69
N LEU A 75 4.30 2.45 -13.99
CA LEU A 75 4.78 2.56 -12.62
C LEU A 75 3.95 1.71 -11.65
N ALA A 76 2.63 1.64 -11.85
CA ALA A 76 1.75 0.85 -10.99
C ALA A 76 1.94 -0.67 -11.15
N THR A 77 2.27 -1.17 -12.35
CA THR A 77 2.50 -2.59 -12.59
C THR A 77 3.94 -3.04 -12.31
N THR A 78 4.88 -2.10 -12.23
CA THR A 78 6.29 -2.40 -11.97
C THR A 78 6.51 -2.64 -10.46
N LEU A 79 6.50 -3.91 -10.05
CA LEU A 79 6.70 -4.30 -8.66
C LEU A 79 8.19 -4.40 -8.34
N LEU A 80 8.69 -3.47 -7.53
CA LEU A 80 10.07 -3.46 -7.04
C LEU A 80 10.12 -3.72 -5.54
N PRO A 81 11.14 -4.45 -5.04
CA PRO A 81 11.47 -4.46 -3.62
C PRO A 81 11.71 -3.03 -3.11
N ILE A 82 11.30 -2.72 -1.88
CA ILE A 82 11.40 -1.36 -1.30
C ILE A 82 12.84 -0.79 -1.39
N ASN A 83 13.85 -1.64 -1.20
CA ASN A 83 15.26 -1.27 -1.27
C ASN A 83 15.74 -0.96 -2.70
N GLN A 84 15.01 -1.39 -3.73
CA GLN A 84 15.28 -1.07 -5.13
C GLN A 84 14.35 0.02 -5.66
N ALA A 85 13.16 0.18 -5.09
CA ALA A 85 12.14 1.12 -5.54
C ALA A 85 12.51 2.59 -5.30
N LEU A 86 13.38 2.87 -4.34
CA LEU A 86 13.73 4.25 -3.97
C LEU A 86 14.49 4.99 -5.08
N ALA A 87 15.47 4.33 -5.70
CA ALA A 87 16.26 4.93 -6.79
C ALA A 87 15.41 5.37 -7.99
N PRO A 88 14.59 4.51 -8.63
CA PRO A 88 13.76 4.91 -9.76
C PRO A 88 12.68 5.93 -9.37
N ALA A 89 12.20 5.92 -8.12
CA ALA A 89 11.28 6.94 -7.64
C ALA A 89 11.94 8.33 -7.61
N ILE A 90 13.20 8.42 -7.15
CA ILE A 90 13.96 9.67 -7.16
C ILE A 90 14.27 10.09 -8.59
N GLU A 91 14.70 9.16 -9.45
CA GLU A 91 14.97 9.44 -10.87
C GLU A 91 13.74 10.04 -11.57
N GLU A 92 12.54 9.51 -11.34
CA GLU A 92 11.33 10.08 -11.96
C GLU A 92 11.00 11.48 -11.46
N VAL A 93 11.19 11.75 -10.17
CA VAL A 93 11.01 13.10 -9.63
C VAL A 93 12.04 14.06 -10.23
N LEU A 94 13.30 13.64 -10.35
CA LEU A 94 14.35 14.45 -10.95
C LEU A 94 14.08 14.71 -12.44
N HIS A 95 13.68 13.70 -13.21
CA HIS A 95 13.28 13.86 -14.61
C HIS A 95 12.09 14.81 -14.74
N TYR A 96 11.11 14.74 -13.84
CA TYR A 96 9.98 15.66 -13.83
C TYR A 96 10.39 17.13 -13.67
N TYR A 97 11.38 17.41 -12.80
CA TYR A 97 11.88 18.76 -12.50
C TYR A 97 13.11 19.17 -13.33
N ALA A 98 13.66 18.30 -14.17
CA ALA A 98 14.70 18.67 -15.13
C ALA A 98 14.18 19.69 -16.15
N TYR A 99 12.87 19.63 -16.45
CA TYR A 99 12.21 20.49 -17.44
C TYR A 99 11.12 21.40 -16.83
N ARG A 100 10.99 21.43 -15.50
CA ARG A 100 9.96 22.21 -14.78
C ARG A 100 10.59 22.95 -13.61
N PRO A 101 10.06 24.13 -13.23
CA PRO A 101 10.55 24.81 -12.05
C PRO A 101 10.35 23.94 -10.81
N LEU A 102 11.35 23.94 -9.94
CA LEU A 102 11.26 23.29 -8.64
C LEU A 102 10.12 23.92 -7.81
N PRO A 103 9.49 23.15 -6.89
CA PRO A 103 8.46 23.69 -6.04
C PRO A 103 8.98 24.88 -5.22
N ASN A 104 8.09 25.83 -4.95
CA ASN A 104 8.42 27.11 -4.31
C ASN A 104 9.38 26.96 -3.12
N GLY A 105 10.55 27.61 -3.20
CA GLY A 105 11.57 27.64 -2.15
C GLY A 105 12.83 26.82 -2.45
N LEU A 106 12.80 25.95 -3.45
CA LEU A 106 13.98 25.26 -3.97
C LEU A 106 14.40 26.01 -5.25
N GLY A 107 15.64 26.52 -5.30
CA GLY A 107 16.13 27.43 -6.35
C GLY A 107 16.01 26.90 -7.79
N LYS A 108 16.34 27.72 -8.78
CA LYS A 108 16.27 27.31 -10.20
C LYS A 108 17.15 26.09 -10.46
N SER A 109 16.59 25.06 -11.11
CA SER A 109 17.38 24.01 -11.77
C SER A 109 18.37 24.71 -12.72
N ALA A 110 19.66 24.40 -12.56
CA ALA A 110 20.75 25.01 -13.32
C ALA A 110 20.63 24.76 -14.83
#